data_AF-A0A9J7Z764-F1
#
_entry.id   AF-A0A9J7Z764-F1
#
_cell.length_a   1.000
_cell.length_b   1.000
_cell.length_c   1.000
_cell.angle_alpha   90.00
_cell.angle_beta   90.00
_cell.angle_gamma   90.00
#
_symmetry.space_group_name_H-M   'P 1'
#
loop_
_entity.id
_entity.type
_entity.pdbx_description
1 polymer ?
#
loop_
_entity_poly.entity_id
_entity_poly.type
_entity_poly.pdbx_seq_one_letter_code
_entity_poly.pdbx_strand_id
1 'polypeptide(L)'
;MQLCSNMAKAVICVLLVSLFACCRSAPVGIHGGSDVHCPLTVKILDAVKGTPAGNIALDVYRQDQGGTWEKIASGKVDMTGEVHNLITEQEFTPGVYRVEFDTKAYWKAEGRTPFHQLADVVFEAHAEGHRHYTLALLLSPFSYTTTAVVVKAHE
;
A
#
# COMPACT_ATOMS: atom_id res chain seq x y z
N MET A 1 -25.39 -45.43 31.53
CA MET A 1 -25.42 -44.88 30.15
C MET A 1 -25.86 -43.42 30.06
N GLN A 2 -26.25 -42.73 31.14
CA GLN A 2 -26.71 -41.32 31.11
C GLN A 2 -25.57 -40.27 31.13
N LEU A 3 -24.42 -40.58 31.75
CA LEU A 3 -23.30 -39.62 31.88
C LEU A 3 -22.54 -39.34 30.57
N CYS A 4 -22.32 -40.36 29.71
CA CYS A 4 -21.64 -40.14 28.41
C CYS A 4 -22.46 -39.28 27.43
N SER A 5 -23.79 -39.30 27.54
CA SER A 5 -24.69 -38.50 26.68
C SER A 5 -24.62 -37.00 27.00
N ASN A 6 -24.50 -36.65 28.29
CA ASN A 6 -24.40 -35.25 28.71
C ASN A 6 -23.03 -34.62 28.40
N MET A 7 -21.95 -35.41 28.44
CA MET A 7 -20.63 -34.94 28.01
C MET A 7 -20.57 -34.64 26.50
N ALA A 8 -21.19 -35.49 25.66
CA ALA A 8 -21.24 -35.26 24.22
C ALA A 8 -22.04 -33.99 23.85
N LYS A 9 -23.16 -33.73 24.55
CA LYS A 9 -23.95 -32.50 24.36
C LYS A 9 -23.21 -31.24 24.83
N ALA A 10 -22.45 -31.33 25.92
CA ALA A 10 -21.66 -30.20 26.43
C ALA A 10 -20.50 -29.83 25.48
N VAL A 11 -19.81 -30.82 24.91
CA VAL A 11 -18.71 -30.59 23.96
C VAL A 11 -19.23 -29.99 22.63
N ILE A 12 -20.38 -30.44 22.14
CA ILE A 12 -21.01 -29.88 20.92
C ILE A 12 -21.47 -28.42 21.14
N CYS A 13 -22.00 -28.08 22.32
CA CYS A 13 -22.35 -26.70 22.66
C CYS A 13 -21.11 -25.78 22.72
N VAL A 14 -19.98 -26.25 23.26
CA VAL A 14 -18.73 -25.45 23.34
C VAL A 14 -18.12 -25.23 21.96
N LEU A 15 -18.22 -26.21 21.04
CA LEU A 15 -17.75 -26.08 19.66
C LEU A 15 -18.63 -25.15 18.81
N LEU A 16 -19.95 -25.08 19.07
CA LEU A 16 -20.85 -24.16 18.38
C LEU A 16 -20.71 -22.70 18.85
N VAL A 17 -20.36 -22.46 20.12
CA VAL A 17 -20.13 -21.11 20.66
C VAL A 17 -18.80 -20.52 20.18
N SER A 18 -17.81 -21.36 19.86
CA SER A 18 -16.51 -20.92 19.33
C SER A 18 -16.55 -20.57 17.83
N LEU A 19 -17.53 -21.07 17.07
CA LEU A 19 -17.71 -20.72 15.66
C LEU A 19 -18.35 -19.34 15.44
N PHE A 20 -19.12 -18.82 16.42
CA PHE A 20 -19.75 -17.50 16.33
C PHE A 20 -18.83 -16.35 16.77
N ALA A 21 -17.70 -16.64 17.42
CA ALA A 21 -16.77 -15.62 17.91
C ALA A 21 -15.76 -15.12 16.86
N CYS A 22 -15.70 -15.73 15.66
CA CYS A 22 -14.78 -15.33 14.60
C CYS A 22 -15.35 -14.33 13.59
N CYS A 23 -16.64 -14.01 13.64
CA CYS A 23 -17.24 -12.98 12.80
C CYS A 23 -17.18 -11.60 13.47
N ARG A 24 -16.03 -11.23 14.04
CA ARG A 24 -15.72 -9.81 14.25
C ARG A 24 -15.30 -9.28 12.88
N SER A 25 -16.26 -8.80 12.11
CA SER A 25 -16.00 -7.90 10.99
C SER A 25 -15.08 -6.80 11.51
N ALA A 26 -13.83 -6.80 11.02
CA ALA A 26 -12.90 -5.72 11.27
C ALA A 26 -13.59 -4.40 10.90
N PRO A 27 -13.38 -3.31 11.65
CA PRO A 27 -13.90 -2.02 11.24
C PRO A 27 -13.35 -1.73 9.85
N VAL A 28 -14.24 -1.65 8.86
CA VAL A 28 -13.93 -1.09 7.55
C VAL A 28 -13.67 0.39 7.83
N GLY A 29 -12.42 0.73 8.10
CA GLY A 29 -12.00 2.12 8.10
C GLY A 29 -12.35 2.66 6.72
N ILE A 30 -13.03 3.80 6.67
CA ILE A 30 -13.32 4.49 5.43
C ILE A 30 -11.97 4.96 4.86
N HIS A 31 -11.39 4.18 3.94
CA HIS A 31 -10.16 4.51 3.23
C HIS A 31 -10.55 4.95 1.82
N GLY A 32 -10.32 6.23 1.54
CA GLY A 32 -10.90 6.95 0.40
C GLY A 32 -11.17 8.42 0.69
N GLY A 33 -10.93 8.89 1.93
CA GLY A 33 -10.86 10.33 2.19
C GLY A 33 -9.67 10.91 1.45
N SER A 34 -9.93 11.79 0.48
CA SER A 34 -8.91 12.64 -0.15
C SER A 34 -8.16 13.38 0.95
N ASP A 35 -6.94 12.95 1.26
CA ASP A 35 -6.08 13.70 2.15
C ASP A 35 -5.53 14.88 1.34
N VAL A 36 -6.32 15.95 1.27
CA VAL A 36 -6.07 17.16 0.47
C VAL A 36 -4.79 17.90 0.87
N HIS A 37 -4.02 17.37 1.82
CA HIS A 37 -2.76 17.90 2.31
C HIS A 37 -1.53 17.07 1.91
N CYS A 38 -1.71 15.92 1.26
CA CYS A 38 -0.60 15.08 0.84
C CYS A 38 -0.29 15.30 -0.67
N PRO A 39 0.81 15.99 -1.02
CA PRO A 39 1.16 16.24 -2.43
C PRO A 39 1.52 14.96 -3.20
N LEU A 40 2.01 13.94 -2.51
CA LEU A 40 2.34 12.62 -3.06
C LEU A 40 1.81 11.51 -2.16
N THR A 41 0.89 10.73 -2.72
CA THR A 41 0.26 9.57 -2.08
C THR A 41 0.54 8.31 -2.90
N VAL A 42 0.57 7.16 -2.22
CA VAL A 42 0.73 5.85 -2.85
C VAL A 42 -0.48 4.97 -2.53
N LYS A 43 -0.93 4.18 -3.50
CA LYS A 43 -1.89 3.09 -3.31
C LYS A 43 -1.37 1.81 -3.96
N ILE A 44 -1.27 0.71 -3.22
CA ILE A 44 -0.78 -0.57 -3.72
C ILE A 44 -1.76 -1.70 -3.43
N LEU A 45 -2.07 -2.48 -4.47
CA LEU A 45 -2.90 -3.67 -4.40
C LEU A 45 -2.10 -4.92 -4.79
N ASP A 46 -2.43 -6.04 -4.16
CA ASP A 46 -1.96 -7.38 -4.50
C ASP A 46 -3.03 -8.08 -5.35
N ALA A 47 -2.72 -8.34 -6.62
CA ALA A 47 -3.62 -8.99 -7.57
C ALA A 47 -3.79 -10.50 -7.32
N VAL A 48 -2.87 -11.13 -6.59
CA VAL A 48 -2.91 -12.55 -6.26
C VAL A 48 -3.86 -12.81 -5.09
N LYS A 49 -3.82 -11.95 -4.06
CA LYS A 49 -4.69 -12.04 -2.88
C LYS A 49 -6.01 -11.28 -3.04
N GLY A 50 -6.08 -10.31 -3.96
CA GLY A 50 -7.23 -9.43 -4.10
C GLY A 50 -7.38 -8.47 -2.90
N THR A 51 -6.26 -8.09 -2.27
CA THR A 51 -6.22 -7.23 -1.07
C THR A 51 -5.24 -6.08 -1.27
N PRO A 52 -5.29 -5.02 -0.43
CA PRO A 52 -4.19 -4.08 -0.37
C PRO A 52 -2.86 -4.74 -0.03
N ALA A 53 -1.77 -4.19 -0.56
CA ALA A 53 -0.42 -4.69 -0.33
C ALA A 53 0.31 -3.79 0.68
N GLY A 54 0.27 -4.18 1.95
CA GLY A 54 0.93 -3.45 3.04
C GLY A 54 2.35 -3.93 3.35
N ASN A 55 3.01 -3.21 4.25
CA ASN A 55 4.37 -3.43 4.71
C ASN A 55 5.46 -3.35 3.63
N ILE A 56 5.20 -2.65 2.54
CA ILE A 56 6.18 -2.41 1.47
C ILE A 56 7.01 -1.17 1.81
N ALA A 57 8.33 -1.31 1.90
CA ALA A 57 9.22 -0.17 2.03
C ALA A 57 9.32 0.58 0.69
N LEU A 58 9.42 1.90 0.74
CA LEU A 58 9.64 2.72 -0.44
C LEU A 58 10.54 3.91 -0.15
N ASP A 59 11.22 4.37 -1.20
CA ASP A 59 12.10 5.53 -1.17
C ASP A 59 11.73 6.50 -2.29
N VAL A 60 11.76 7.80 -1.99
CA VAL A 60 11.52 8.88 -2.95
C VAL A 60 12.83 9.58 -3.24
N TYR A 61 13.14 9.73 -4.52
CA TYR A 61 14.32 10.42 -5.02
C TYR A 61 13.91 11.59 -5.90
N ARG A 62 14.74 12.63 -5.92
CA ARG A 62 14.65 13.76 -6.84
C ARG A 62 15.91 13.79 -7.72
N GLN A 63 15.74 14.09 -8.99
CA GLN A 63 16.87 14.24 -9.91
C GLN A 63 17.41 15.67 -9.83
N ASP A 64 18.73 15.81 -9.71
CA ASP A 64 19.41 17.09 -9.82
C ASP A 64 19.66 17.51 -11.30
N GLN A 65 20.22 18.70 -11.50
CA GLN A 65 20.54 19.22 -12.84
C GLN A 65 21.61 18.39 -13.58
N GLY A 66 22.42 17.62 -12.85
CA GLY A 66 23.44 16.73 -13.40
C GLY A 66 22.92 15.33 -13.73
N GLY A 67 21.65 15.04 -13.45
CA GLY A 67 21.04 13.74 -13.68
C GLY A 67 21.23 12.75 -12.51
N THR A 68 21.82 13.18 -11.40
CA THR A 68 22.04 12.35 -10.20
C THR A 68 20.76 12.27 -9.38
N TRP A 69 20.49 11.10 -8.80
CA TRP A 69 19.35 10.89 -7.91
C TRP A 69 19.73 11.12 -6.46
N GLU A 70 19.07 12.08 -5.82
CA GLU A 70 19.17 12.34 -4.39
C GLU A 70 17.94 11.78 -3.68
N LYS A 71 18.15 11.00 -2.62
CA LYS A 71 17.06 10.47 -1.79
C LYS A 71 16.53 11.57 -0.89
N ILE A 72 15.24 11.88 -1.00
CA ILE A 72 14.60 12.96 -0.24
C ILE A 72 13.61 12.47 0.81
N ALA A 73 13.08 11.25 0.65
CA ALA A 73 12.18 10.66 1.64
C ALA A 73 12.19 9.13 1.62
N SER A 74 11.67 8.54 2.69
CA SER A 74 11.37 7.11 2.83
C SER A 74 10.01 6.93 3.46
N GLY A 75 9.35 5.82 3.13
CA GLY A 75 8.09 5.44 3.75
C GLY A 75 7.93 3.93 3.83
N LYS A 76 6.84 3.54 4.50
CA LYS A 76 6.40 2.15 4.55
C LYS A 76 4.89 2.11 4.38
N VAL A 77 4.44 1.42 3.33
CA VAL A 77 3.02 1.26 3.01
C VAL A 77 2.30 0.57 4.15
N ASP A 78 1.19 1.14 4.60
CA ASP A 78 0.40 0.61 5.69
C ASP A 78 -0.44 -0.62 5.27
N MET A 79 -1.18 -1.20 6.22
CA MET A 79 -1.98 -2.39 5.95
C MET A 79 -3.17 -2.16 5.00
N THR A 80 -3.51 -0.91 4.73
CA THR A 80 -4.56 -0.53 3.77
C THR A 80 -4.01 -0.28 2.37
N GLY A 81 -2.71 -0.56 2.19
CA GLY A 81 -1.99 -0.40 0.94
C GLY A 81 -1.71 1.05 0.62
N GLU A 82 -1.79 1.96 1.60
CA GLU A 82 -1.58 3.38 1.39
C GLU A 82 -0.30 3.87 2.07
N VAL A 83 0.20 4.98 1.57
CA VAL A 83 1.13 5.80 2.32
C VAL A 83 0.79 7.26 2.03
N HIS A 84 0.77 8.03 3.10
CA HIS A 84 0.47 9.47 3.12
C HIS A 84 1.67 10.20 3.73
N ASN A 85 1.73 11.53 3.57
CA ASN A 85 2.74 12.38 4.19
C ASN A 85 4.19 11.95 3.90
N LEU A 86 4.48 11.46 2.68
CA LEU A 86 5.85 11.10 2.27
C LEU A 86 6.78 12.30 2.20
N ILE A 87 6.25 13.40 1.70
CA ILE A 87 6.95 14.65 1.42
C ILE A 87 5.99 15.79 1.68
N THR A 88 6.53 16.93 2.10
CA THR A 88 5.74 18.15 2.28
C THR A 88 5.56 18.91 0.96
N GLU A 89 4.56 19.79 0.89
CA GLU A 89 4.37 20.72 -0.24
C GLU A 89 5.62 21.56 -0.52
N GLN A 90 6.35 21.94 0.54
CA GLN A 90 7.54 22.77 0.43
C GLN A 90 8.72 22.01 -0.18
N GLU A 91 8.82 20.71 0.09
CA GLU A 91 9.88 19.84 -0.45
C GLU A 91 9.55 19.37 -1.87
N PHE A 92 8.27 19.22 -2.19
CA PHE A 92 7.80 18.75 -3.49
C PHE A 92 7.72 19.86 -4.54
N THR A 93 8.89 20.34 -4.92
CA THR A 93 9.06 21.38 -5.93
C THR A 93 9.00 20.81 -7.35
N PRO A 94 8.80 21.63 -8.41
CA PRO A 94 8.91 21.15 -9.78
C PRO A 94 10.23 20.43 -10.07
N GLY A 95 10.16 19.33 -10.82
CA GLY A 95 11.32 18.51 -11.16
C GLY A 95 10.98 17.05 -11.44
N VAL A 96 12.02 16.25 -11.71
CA VAL A 96 11.87 14.81 -11.96
C VAL A 96 12.05 14.03 -10.67
N TYR A 97 11.10 13.15 -10.39
CA TYR A 97 11.07 12.30 -9.21
C TYR A 97 11.08 10.83 -9.60
N ARG A 98 11.61 10.01 -8.68
CA ARG A 98 11.54 8.56 -8.76
C ARG A 98 11.05 8.02 -7.42
N VAL A 99 10.06 7.14 -7.45
CA VAL A 99 9.65 6.36 -6.28
C VAL A 99 10.02 4.90 -6.52
N GLU A 100 10.85 4.34 -5.63
CA GLU A 100 11.26 2.94 -5.66
C GLU A 100 10.51 2.16 -4.57
N PHE A 101 9.89 1.05 -4.94
CA PHE A 101 9.12 0.17 -4.05
C PHE A 101 9.84 -1.18 -3.93
N ASP A 102 10.07 -1.64 -2.70
CA ASP A 102 10.71 -2.94 -2.42
C ASP A 102 9.71 -4.11 -2.57
N THR A 103 9.26 -4.31 -3.80
CA THR A 103 8.31 -5.38 -4.17
C THR A 103 8.93 -6.77 -4.05
N LYS A 104 10.26 -6.89 -4.12
CA LYS A 104 10.95 -8.17 -3.93
C LYS A 104 10.87 -8.63 -2.49
N ALA A 105 11.13 -7.75 -1.51
CA ALA A 105 10.99 -8.11 -0.10
C ALA A 105 9.55 -8.48 0.23
N TYR A 106 8.57 -7.73 -0.31
CA TYR A 106 7.15 -8.05 -0.17
C TYR A 106 6.83 -9.47 -0.61
N TRP A 107 7.16 -9.83 -1.85
CA TRP A 107 6.84 -11.15 -2.38
C TRP A 107 7.58 -12.29 -1.68
N LYS A 108 8.82 -12.05 -1.24
CA LYS A 108 9.55 -13.01 -0.41
C LYS A 108 8.87 -13.27 0.93
N ALA A 109 8.37 -12.22 1.59
CA ALA A 109 7.63 -12.34 2.84
C ALA A 109 6.30 -13.11 2.65
N GLU A 110 5.67 -12.96 1.47
CA GLU A 110 4.50 -13.73 1.05
C GLU A 110 4.83 -15.17 0.59
N GLY A 111 6.07 -15.61 0.70
CA GLY A 111 6.50 -16.97 0.33
C GLY A 111 6.51 -17.22 -1.18
N ARG A 112 6.65 -16.17 -2.00
CA ARG A 112 6.67 -16.26 -3.47
C ARG A 112 8.03 -15.90 -4.04
N THR A 113 8.30 -16.39 -5.24
CA THR A 113 9.48 -15.99 -6.03
C THR A 113 9.08 -14.83 -6.95
N PRO A 114 9.52 -13.59 -6.67
CA PRO A 114 9.30 -12.47 -7.58
C PRO A 114 10.32 -12.44 -8.72
N PHE A 115 9.92 -11.87 -9.85
CA PHE A 115 10.78 -11.59 -10.99
C PHE A 115 11.57 -10.28 -10.79
N HIS A 116 10.84 -9.20 -10.48
CA HIS A 116 11.39 -7.85 -10.35
C HIS A 116 12.24 -7.71 -9.08
N GLN A 117 13.32 -6.93 -9.15
CA GLN A 117 14.13 -6.59 -7.97
C GLN A 117 13.47 -5.51 -7.12
N LEU A 118 12.81 -4.57 -7.79
CA LEU A 118 12.05 -3.45 -7.26
C LEU A 118 11.01 -3.07 -8.34
N ALA A 119 10.03 -2.27 -7.97
CA ALA A 119 9.24 -1.52 -8.94
C ALA A 119 9.60 -0.04 -8.78
N ASP A 120 9.83 0.67 -9.87
CA ASP A 120 10.09 2.11 -9.85
C ASP A 120 9.11 2.86 -10.74
N VAL A 121 8.80 4.09 -10.32
CA VAL A 121 7.97 5.04 -11.06
C VAL A 121 8.73 6.35 -11.16
N VAL A 122 9.10 6.73 -12.38
CA VAL A 122 9.82 7.97 -12.68
C VAL A 122 8.89 8.93 -13.40
N PHE A 123 8.77 10.17 -12.93
CA PHE A 123 7.84 11.15 -13.48
C PHE A 123 8.31 12.60 -13.25
N GLU A 124 7.85 13.50 -14.10
CA GLU A 124 8.03 14.95 -13.90
C GLU A 124 6.84 15.53 -13.12
N ALA A 125 7.13 16.15 -11.98
CA ALA A 125 6.14 16.80 -11.14
C ALA A 125 6.03 18.30 -11.48
N HIS A 126 4.81 18.81 -11.44
CA HIS A 126 4.47 20.23 -11.56
C HIS A 126 4.86 20.95 -12.86
N ALA A 127 5.11 20.22 -13.95
CA ALA A 127 5.39 20.82 -15.27
C ALA A 127 4.29 21.78 -15.75
N GLU A 128 3.05 21.53 -15.32
CA GLU A 128 1.85 22.32 -15.67
C GLU A 128 1.18 22.92 -14.42
N GLY A 129 1.96 23.23 -13.38
CA GLY A 129 1.50 23.88 -12.14
C GLY A 129 1.35 22.96 -10.92
N HIS A 130 0.88 23.53 -9.81
CA HIS A 130 0.75 22.83 -8.53
C HIS A 130 -0.36 21.77 -8.55
N ARG A 131 0.02 20.50 -8.29
CA ARG A 131 -0.82 19.30 -8.44
C ARG A 131 -0.50 18.28 -7.37
N HIS A 132 -1.49 17.51 -6.91
CA HIS A 132 -1.25 16.34 -6.06
C HIS A 132 -1.28 15.07 -6.90
N TYR A 133 -0.47 14.10 -6.50
CA TYR A 133 -0.22 12.88 -7.25
C TYR A 133 -0.52 11.66 -6.39
N THR A 134 -1.33 10.75 -6.92
CA THR A 134 -1.49 9.40 -6.37
C THR A 134 -0.89 8.39 -7.32
N LEU A 135 0.18 7.72 -6.90
CA LEU A 135 0.76 6.60 -7.62
C LEU A 135 0.02 5.32 -7.21
N ALA A 136 -0.67 4.70 -8.17
CA ALA A 136 -1.40 3.46 -7.94
C ALA A 136 -0.66 2.27 -8.59
N LEU A 137 -0.37 1.24 -7.80
CA LEU A 137 0.32 0.03 -8.24
C LEU A 137 -0.57 -1.20 -8.04
N LEU A 138 -0.57 -2.11 -9.02
CA LEU A 138 -1.18 -3.43 -8.94
C LEU A 138 -0.10 -4.49 -9.14
N LEU A 139 0.18 -5.28 -8.11
CA LEU A 139 1.31 -6.19 -8.07
C LEU A 139 0.92 -7.64 -8.36
N SER A 140 1.77 -8.33 -9.10
CA SER A 140 1.88 -9.78 -9.20
C SER A 140 3.36 -10.19 -9.12
N PRO A 141 3.71 -11.45 -8.82
CA PRO A 141 5.12 -11.83 -8.67
C PRO A 141 5.96 -11.60 -9.93
N PHE A 142 5.36 -11.71 -11.12
CA PHE A 142 6.03 -11.57 -12.43
C PHE A 142 5.54 -10.38 -13.26
N SER A 143 4.71 -9.51 -12.69
CA SER A 143 4.17 -8.33 -13.38
C SER A 143 3.78 -7.26 -12.37
N TYR A 144 3.90 -6.00 -12.73
CA TYR A 144 3.20 -4.93 -12.03
C TYR A 144 2.66 -3.94 -13.05
N THR A 145 1.56 -3.30 -12.70
CA THR A 145 1.04 -2.14 -13.43
C THR A 145 1.14 -0.93 -12.52
N THR A 146 1.56 0.20 -13.09
CA THR A 146 1.53 1.50 -12.41
C THR A 146 0.63 2.47 -13.18
N THR A 147 -0.08 3.32 -12.45
CA THR A 147 -0.86 4.44 -12.98
C THR A 147 -0.73 5.65 -12.06
N ALA A 148 -1.05 6.84 -12.57
CA ALA A 148 -1.07 8.06 -11.79
C ALA A 148 -2.45 8.72 -11.85
N VAL A 149 -2.97 9.12 -10.70
CA VAL A 149 -4.09 10.06 -10.61
C VAL A 149 -3.51 11.41 -10.23
N VAL A 150 -3.78 12.45 -11.02
CA VAL A 150 -3.22 13.78 -10.83
C VAL A 150 -4.34 14.79 -10.73
N VAL A 151 -4.39 15.51 -9.61
CA VAL A 151 -5.42 16.52 -9.30
C VAL A 151 -4.78 17.87 -9.08
N LYS A 152 -5.47 18.97 -9.39
CA LYS A 152 -4.97 20.32 -9.06
C LYS A 152 -5.15 20.57 -7.56
N ALA A 153 -4.19 21.26 -6.95
CA ALA A 153 -4.20 21.53 -5.51
C ALA A 153 -5.29 22.52 -5.04
N HIS A 154 -5.94 23.24 -5.97
CA HIS A 154 -6.88 24.34 -5.68
C HIS A 154 -8.25 24.19 -6.36
N GLU A 155 -8.65 22.97 -6.75
CA GLU A 155 -10.01 22.67 -7.23
C GLU A 155 -10.77 21.78 -6.24
#